data_AF-A0A3B8M724-F1
#
_entry.id   AF-A0A3B8M724-F1
#
_cell.length_a   1.000
_cell.length_b   1.000
_cell.length_c   1.000
_cell.angle_alpha   90.00
_cell.angle_beta   90.00
_cell.angle_gamma   90.00
#
_symmetry.space_group_name_H-M   'P 1'
#
loop_
_entity.id
_entity.type
_entity.pdbx_description
1 polymer ?
#
loop_
_entity_poly.entity_id
_entity_poly.type
_entity_poly.pdbx_seq_one_letter_code
_entity_poly.pdbx_strand_id
1 'polypeptide(L)'
;MKLFLVVTFAVISLASACSSSEEPETNIVTTTTTTPEVESVVKSPEQELVEALWDRQANRPGANIERVFNLYRQKAAVGPRNIACWDPELVEADLCAELVNAMALLEVPLSEIVPLLDSLELPWRLVGRDCEPQAVTLDIQAGRVNLETIDDVVVAYTVERAEGKWDRVAVEREICVDSPEGD
;
A
#
# COMPACT_ATOMS: atom_id res chain seq x y z
N MET A 1 29.33 21.66 57.94
CA MET A 1 28.22 20.89 58.56
C MET A 1 27.31 20.48 57.40
N LYS A 2 27.42 19.21 56.91
CA LYS A 2 26.42 18.12 57.08
C LYS A 2 25.03 18.57 56.58
N LEU A 3 24.42 17.97 55.54
CA LEU A 3 24.23 16.54 55.31
C LEU A 3 23.97 16.23 53.81
N PHE A 4 24.55 15.13 53.33
CA PHE A 4 24.21 14.42 52.09
C PHE A 4 22.85 13.72 52.22
N LEU A 5 22.12 13.55 51.12
CA LEU A 5 21.22 12.41 50.95
C LEU A 5 21.18 11.97 49.48
N VAL A 6 21.96 10.92 49.23
CA VAL A 6 21.92 10.05 48.06
C VAL A 6 20.78 9.07 48.28
N VAL A 7 19.86 8.93 47.33
CA VAL A 7 18.94 7.79 47.27
C VAL A 7 19.09 7.12 45.92
N THR A 8 19.96 6.12 45.91
CA THR A 8 19.99 5.01 44.96
C THR A 8 18.77 4.12 45.20
N PHE A 9 18.00 3.80 44.18
CA PHE A 9 17.16 2.59 44.17
C PHE A 9 17.44 1.75 42.95
N ALA A 10 17.70 0.48 43.24
CA ALA A 10 18.22 -0.52 42.34
C ALA A 10 17.11 -1.22 41.52
N VAL A 11 17.52 -1.55 40.30
CA VAL A 11 17.11 -2.63 39.38
C VAL A 11 16.17 -3.71 39.94
N ILE A 12 15.07 -3.98 39.22
CA ILE A 12 14.52 -5.34 39.07
C ILE A 12 14.14 -5.54 37.59
N SER A 13 14.99 -6.30 36.88
CA SER A 13 14.68 -6.90 35.59
C SER A 13 13.89 -8.18 35.83
N LEU A 14 12.72 -8.33 35.20
CA LEU A 14 12.00 -9.60 35.13
C LEU A 14 11.97 -10.03 33.67
N ALA A 15 12.87 -10.96 33.33
CA ALA A 15 12.82 -11.76 32.13
C ALA A 15 11.67 -12.76 32.26
N SER A 16 10.70 -12.71 31.35
CA SER A 16 9.70 -13.78 31.22
C SER A 16 10.19 -14.79 30.19
N ALA A 17 11.08 -15.68 30.63
CA ALA A 17 11.38 -16.91 29.92
C ALA A 17 10.39 -17.98 30.39
N CYS A 18 9.37 -18.30 29.59
CA CYS A 18 8.62 -19.54 29.76
C CYS A 18 9.40 -20.66 29.10
N SER A 19 10.33 -21.25 29.86
CA SER A 19 10.86 -22.59 29.61
C SER A 19 9.94 -23.56 30.36
N SER A 20 9.20 -24.40 29.63
CA SER A 20 8.56 -25.58 30.21
C SER A 20 9.46 -26.77 29.92
N SER A 21 9.95 -27.40 31.00
CA SER A 21 10.75 -28.61 30.95
C SER A 21 10.08 -29.63 31.86
N GLU A 22 9.46 -30.65 31.27
CA GLU A 22 9.13 -31.91 31.93
C GLU A 22 9.49 -33.06 30.97
N GLU A 23 10.39 -33.94 31.41
CA GLU A 23 10.68 -35.29 30.90
C GLU A 23 10.62 -36.23 32.14
N PRO A 24 10.61 -37.58 32.03
CA PRO A 24 10.46 -38.46 30.86
C PRO A 24 9.41 -39.58 31.07
N GLU A 25 8.80 -40.07 29.99
CA GLU A 25 8.38 -41.49 29.95
C GLU A 25 8.79 -42.14 28.63
N THR A 26 9.65 -43.14 28.77
CA THR A 26 10.08 -44.09 27.76
C THR A 26 8.90 -44.78 27.07
N ASN A 27 8.80 -44.63 25.75
CA ASN A 27 8.38 -45.72 24.88
C ASN A 27 9.16 -45.66 23.56
N ILE A 28 9.79 -46.79 23.26
CA ILE A 28 10.52 -47.10 22.04
C ILE A 28 9.50 -47.06 20.87
N VAL A 29 9.91 -46.59 19.67
CA VAL A 29 9.63 -47.19 18.34
C VAL A 29 9.64 -46.12 17.22
N THR A 30 10.51 -46.40 16.23
CA THR A 30 10.51 -45.97 14.81
C THR A 30 10.87 -44.52 14.45
N THR A 31 12.10 -44.39 13.93
CA THR A 31 12.52 -43.39 12.97
C THR A 31 11.52 -43.28 11.82
N THR A 32 10.80 -42.17 11.74
CA THR A 32 10.12 -41.76 10.51
C THR A 32 10.50 -40.31 10.26
N THR A 33 11.19 -40.06 9.16
CA THR A 33 11.43 -38.73 8.63
C THR A 33 10.09 -38.08 8.34
N THR A 34 9.57 -37.28 9.27
CA THR A 34 8.43 -36.42 9.02
C THR A 34 8.94 -35.19 8.29
N THR A 35 8.90 -35.24 6.96
CA THR A 35 8.81 -34.03 6.14
C THR A 35 7.68 -33.19 6.72
N PRO A 36 7.88 -31.92 7.11
CA PRO A 36 6.77 -31.07 7.51
C PRO A 36 5.82 -30.97 6.30
N GLU A 37 4.67 -31.61 6.42
CA GLU A 37 3.55 -31.46 5.52
C GLU A 37 3.14 -29.98 5.62
N VAL A 38 3.52 -29.21 4.60
CA VAL A 38 3.06 -27.84 4.45
C VAL A 38 1.55 -27.94 4.29
N GLU A 39 0.80 -27.62 5.34
CA GLU A 39 -0.64 -27.33 5.23
C GLU A 39 -0.79 -26.33 4.07
N SER A 40 -1.38 -26.79 2.98
CA SER A 40 -1.68 -25.94 1.85
C SER A 40 -2.68 -24.90 2.31
N VAL A 41 -2.19 -23.68 2.57
CA VAL A 41 -3.06 -22.53 2.84
C VAL A 41 -3.99 -22.37 1.65
N VAL A 42 -5.28 -22.70 1.82
CA VAL A 42 -6.30 -22.53 0.79
C VAL A 42 -6.52 -21.04 0.60
N LYS A 43 -6.12 -20.51 -0.56
CA LYS A 43 -6.29 -19.08 -0.90
C LYS A 43 -7.76 -18.77 -1.14
N SER A 44 -8.19 -17.55 -0.82
CA SER A 44 -9.53 -17.09 -1.20
C SER A 44 -9.56 -16.74 -2.69
N PRO A 45 -10.73 -16.80 -3.35
CA PRO A 45 -10.86 -16.36 -4.75
C PRO A 45 -10.43 -14.90 -4.98
N GLU A 46 -10.65 -14.04 -3.99
CA GLU A 46 -10.21 -12.64 -4.02
C GLU A 46 -8.69 -12.53 -3.99
N GLN A 47 -8.03 -13.31 -3.14
CA GLN A 47 -6.57 -13.36 -3.09
C GLN A 47 -5.98 -13.84 -4.41
N GLU A 48 -6.53 -14.90 -4.99
CA GLU A 48 -6.10 -15.41 -6.30
C GLU A 48 -6.27 -14.37 -7.41
N LEU A 49 -7.37 -13.60 -7.39
CA LEU A 49 -7.60 -12.52 -8.33
C LEU A 49 -6.55 -11.41 -8.21
N VAL A 50 -6.27 -10.94 -6.99
CA VAL A 50 -5.29 -9.87 -6.74
C VAL A 50 -3.88 -10.31 -7.12
N GLU A 51 -3.51 -11.56 -6.81
CA GLU A 51 -2.23 -12.13 -7.25
C GLU A 51 -2.11 -12.16 -8.78
N ALA A 52 -3.16 -12.62 -9.48
CA ALA A 52 -3.17 -12.63 -10.95
C ALA A 52 -3.12 -11.21 -11.55
N LEU A 53 -3.73 -10.22 -10.89
CA LEU A 53 -3.62 -8.81 -11.28
C LEU A 53 -2.19 -8.28 -11.11
N TRP A 54 -1.52 -8.60 -10.00
CA TRP A 54 -0.13 -8.22 -9.78
C TRP A 54 0.82 -8.85 -10.81
N ASP A 55 0.60 -10.11 -11.18
CA ASP A 55 1.35 -10.78 -12.25
C ASP A 55 1.16 -10.08 -13.60
N ARG A 56 -0.06 -9.66 -13.92
CA ARG A 56 -0.32 -8.87 -15.13
C ARG A 56 0.37 -7.51 -15.06
N GLN A 57 0.28 -6.83 -13.93
CA GLN A 57 0.91 -5.52 -13.72
C GLN A 57 2.44 -5.59 -13.87
N ALA A 58 3.06 -6.67 -13.39
CA ALA A 58 4.49 -6.90 -13.52
C ALA A 58 5.00 -6.98 -14.95
N ASN A 59 4.14 -7.35 -15.89
CA ASN A 59 4.47 -7.47 -17.30
C ASN A 59 4.17 -6.19 -18.10
N ARG A 60 3.66 -5.12 -17.47
CA ARG A 60 3.29 -3.89 -18.17
C ARG A 60 4.49 -2.97 -18.39
N PRO A 61 4.61 -2.34 -19.58
CA PRO A 61 5.59 -1.29 -19.80
C PRO A 61 5.44 -0.15 -18.79
N GLY A 62 6.56 0.33 -18.26
CA GLY A 62 6.60 1.42 -17.29
C GLY A 62 6.32 1.00 -15.84
N ALA A 63 5.74 -0.17 -15.59
CA ALA A 63 5.56 -0.69 -14.24
C ALA A 63 6.91 -1.13 -13.65
N ASN A 64 7.15 -0.81 -12.38
CA ASN A 64 8.32 -1.24 -11.62
C ASN A 64 7.86 -1.89 -10.31
N ILE A 65 7.53 -3.18 -10.37
CA ILE A 65 6.94 -3.91 -9.25
C ILE A 65 7.89 -4.06 -8.06
N GLU A 66 9.19 -4.22 -8.32
CA GLU A 66 10.18 -4.24 -7.24
C GLU A 66 10.13 -2.92 -6.46
N ARG A 67 10.07 -1.79 -7.17
CA ARG A 67 9.92 -0.47 -6.56
C ARG A 67 8.59 -0.33 -5.83
N VAL A 68 7.46 -0.79 -6.39
CA VAL A 68 6.15 -0.77 -5.74
C VAL A 68 6.21 -1.47 -4.38
N PHE A 69 6.73 -2.70 -4.32
CA PHE A 69 6.82 -3.44 -3.05
C PHE A 69 7.82 -2.82 -2.07
N ASN A 70 8.93 -2.26 -2.56
CA ASN A 70 9.87 -1.52 -1.71
C ASN A 70 9.22 -0.30 -1.06
N LEU A 71 8.47 0.49 -1.83
CA LEU A 71 7.76 1.67 -1.35
C LEU A 71 6.61 1.29 -0.43
N TYR A 72 5.88 0.21 -0.73
CA TYR A 72 4.83 -0.29 0.16
C TYR A 72 5.36 -0.73 1.53
N ARG A 73 6.52 -1.42 1.57
CA ARG A 73 7.17 -1.74 2.84
C ARG A 73 7.61 -0.51 3.61
N GLN A 74 8.12 0.52 2.93
CA GLN A 74 8.42 1.81 3.54
C GLN A 74 7.14 2.46 4.10
N LYS A 75 6.02 2.40 3.36
CA LYS A 75 4.71 2.92 3.81
C LYS A 75 4.25 2.22 5.08
N ALA A 76 4.40 0.89 5.14
CA ALA A 76 4.05 0.11 6.31
C ALA A 76 4.94 0.43 7.53
N ALA A 77 6.22 0.75 7.31
CA ALA A 77 7.18 1.07 8.37
C ALA A 77 6.90 2.40 9.08
N VAL A 78 6.23 3.36 8.40
CA VAL A 78 5.83 4.65 8.99
C VAL A 78 4.72 4.48 10.06
N GLY A 79 4.06 3.32 10.13
CA GLY A 79 3.20 2.89 11.24
C GLY A 79 1.68 2.99 11.00
N PRO A 80 0.85 2.56 11.97
CA PRO A 80 -0.61 2.46 11.81
C PRO A 80 -1.34 3.81 11.79
N ARG A 81 -0.64 4.91 12.13
CA ARG A 81 -1.13 6.30 12.05
C ARG A 81 -0.56 7.05 10.86
N ASN A 82 -0.26 6.33 9.78
CA ASN A 82 0.08 6.92 8.50
C ASN A 82 -1.15 7.71 8.02
N ILE A 83 -1.18 9.02 8.22
CA ILE A 83 -2.03 9.94 7.44
C ILE A 83 -1.37 9.99 6.06
N ALA A 84 -1.50 8.85 5.38
CA ALA A 84 -1.17 8.51 4.02
C ALA A 84 0.12 9.13 3.44
N CYS A 85 1.22 8.41 3.64
CA CYS A 85 2.51 8.66 2.98
C CYS A 85 3.17 10.00 3.30
N TRP A 86 2.68 10.70 4.31
CA TRP A 86 3.26 11.94 4.75
C TRP A 86 4.00 11.74 6.08
N ASP A 87 5.31 11.99 6.03
CA ASP A 87 6.16 12.09 7.20
C ASP A 87 6.58 13.57 7.35
N PRO A 88 6.24 14.26 8.46
CA PRO A 88 6.64 15.64 8.71
C PRO A 88 8.17 15.85 8.72
N GLU A 89 8.95 14.81 8.95
CA GLU A 89 10.42 14.85 8.96
C GLU A 89 11.01 14.54 7.56
N LEU A 90 10.21 13.97 6.65
CA LEU A 90 10.60 13.63 5.27
C LEU A 90 9.69 14.32 4.24
N VAL A 91 9.56 15.64 4.36
CA VAL A 91 8.70 16.48 3.51
C VAL A 91 8.98 16.30 2.01
N GLU A 92 10.21 15.94 1.61
CA GLU A 92 10.58 15.80 0.21
C GLU A 92 10.22 14.44 -0.43
N ALA A 93 9.93 13.41 0.38
CA ALA A 93 9.63 12.08 -0.13
C ALA A 93 8.11 11.85 -0.19
N ASP A 94 7.49 12.11 -1.34
CA ASP A 94 6.09 11.75 -1.57
C ASP A 94 5.98 10.25 -1.90
N LEU A 95 6.07 9.46 -0.83
CA LEU A 95 6.11 8.02 -0.90
C LEU A 95 4.91 7.42 -1.66
N CYS A 96 3.71 7.99 -1.50
CA CYS A 96 2.51 7.49 -2.17
C CYS A 96 2.51 7.86 -3.64
N ALA A 97 2.90 9.09 -4.00
CA ALA A 97 2.99 9.45 -5.41
C ALA A 97 4.05 8.60 -6.12
N GLU A 98 5.20 8.37 -5.48
CA GLU A 98 6.21 7.47 -6.04
C GLU A 98 5.71 6.03 -6.20
N LEU A 99 4.93 5.54 -5.24
CA LEU A 99 4.36 4.20 -5.26
C LEU A 99 3.38 4.08 -6.44
N VAL A 100 2.45 5.01 -6.55
CA VAL A 100 1.44 5.05 -7.63
C VAL A 100 2.11 5.23 -9.00
N ASN A 101 3.12 6.10 -9.11
CA ASN A 101 3.88 6.28 -10.35
C ASN A 101 4.57 4.98 -10.77
N ALA A 102 5.13 4.22 -9.82
CA ALA A 102 5.78 2.94 -10.09
C ALA A 102 4.78 1.85 -10.53
N MET A 103 3.48 2.00 -10.25
CA MET A 103 2.46 1.07 -10.72
C MET A 103 2.17 1.24 -12.22
N ALA A 104 2.36 2.41 -12.84
CA ALA A 104 1.97 2.69 -14.23
C ALA A 104 0.46 2.48 -14.51
N LEU A 105 -0.38 3.32 -13.88
CA LEU A 105 -1.85 3.19 -13.93
C LEU A 105 -2.51 3.51 -15.28
N LEU A 106 -1.83 4.26 -16.17
CA LEU A 106 -2.43 4.70 -17.43
C LEU A 106 -2.72 3.53 -18.37
N GLU A 107 -3.80 3.67 -19.14
CA GLU A 107 -4.27 2.70 -20.13
C GLU A 107 -4.57 1.32 -19.54
N VAL A 108 -4.99 1.30 -18.27
CA VAL A 108 -5.44 0.08 -17.58
C VAL A 108 -6.94 0.16 -17.32
N PRO A 109 -7.70 -0.93 -17.51
CA PRO A 109 -9.07 -1.00 -17.04
C PRO A 109 -9.19 -0.71 -15.55
N LEU A 110 -10.17 0.10 -15.17
CA LEU A 110 -10.46 0.46 -13.79
C LEU A 110 -10.69 -0.78 -12.91
N SER A 111 -11.33 -1.81 -13.48
CA SER A 111 -11.57 -3.11 -12.83
C SER A 111 -10.29 -3.86 -12.44
N GLU A 112 -9.15 -3.54 -13.07
CA GLU A 112 -7.85 -4.11 -12.73
C GLU A 112 -7.09 -3.21 -11.74
N ILE A 113 -7.21 -1.89 -11.85
CA ILE A 113 -6.51 -0.95 -10.95
C ILE A 113 -7.08 -0.91 -9.55
N VAL A 114 -8.41 -0.91 -9.41
CA VAL A 114 -9.06 -0.76 -8.10
C VAL A 114 -8.61 -1.83 -7.09
N PRO A 115 -8.64 -3.15 -7.41
CA PRO A 115 -8.17 -4.16 -6.47
C PRO A 115 -6.69 -4.01 -6.11
N LEU A 116 -5.86 -3.51 -7.03
CA LEU A 116 -4.44 -3.27 -6.77
C LEU A 116 -4.24 -2.12 -5.78
N LEU A 117 -4.94 -1.00 -5.96
CA LEU A 117 -4.92 0.13 -5.02
C LEU A 117 -5.43 -0.26 -3.64
N ASP A 118 -6.52 -1.03 -3.59
CA ASP A 118 -7.09 -1.56 -2.34
C ASP A 118 -6.08 -2.48 -1.63
N SER A 119 -5.38 -3.35 -2.36
CA SER A 119 -4.35 -4.24 -1.81
C SER A 119 -3.13 -3.50 -1.23
N LEU A 120 -2.90 -2.25 -1.64
CA LEU A 120 -1.86 -1.37 -1.13
C LEU A 120 -2.37 -0.41 -0.05
N GLU A 121 -3.65 -0.53 0.30
CA GLU A 121 -4.36 0.35 1.22
C GLU A 121 -4.19 1.83 0.81
N LEU A 122 -4.36 2.11 -0.49
CA LEU A 122 -4.34 3.46 -1.05
C LEU A 122 -5.78 3.93 -1.25
N PRO A 123 -6.21 5.03 -0.58
CA PRO A 123 -7.53 5.58 -0.83
C PRO A 123 -7.62 6.06 -2.27
N TRP A 124 -8.76 5.90 -2.91
CA TRP A 124 -8.97 6.33 -4.29
C TRP A 124 -10.40 6.83 -4.51
N ARG A 125 -10.59 7.64 -5.55
CA ARG A 125 -11.91 8.07 -6.04
C ARG A 125 -11.87 8.42 -7.51
N LEU A 126 -13.03 8.36 -8.18
CA LEU A 126 -13.20 8.90 -9.51
C LEU A 126 -13.48 10.40 -9.42
N VAL A 127 -12.72 11.21 -10.17
CA VAL A 127 -12.93 12.66 -10.29
C VAL A 127 -13.42 13.07 -11.69
N GLY A 128 -13.28 12.18 -12.67
CA GLY A 128 -13.81 12.34 -14.02
C GLY A 128 -14.13 10.99 -14.65
N ARG A 129 -15.22 10.90 -15.40
CA ARG A 129 -15.62 9.69 -16.13
C ARG A 129 -16.24 10.11 -17.45
N ASP A 130 -15.74 9.55 -18.55
CA ASP A 130 -16.28 9.76 -19.89
C ASP A 130 -16.43 11.27 -20.21
N CYS A 131 -15.38 12.04 -19.89
CA CYS A 131 -15.30 13.51 -20.00
C CYS A 131 -16.21 14.30 -19.05
N GLU A 132 -16.97 13.64 -18.18
CA GLU A 132 -17.84 14.29 -17.20
C GLU A 132 -17.19 14.34 -15.81
N PRO A 133 -17.04 15.54 -15.21
CA PRO A 133 -16.55 15.69 -13.84
C PRO A 133 -17.44 14.95 -12.83
N GLN A 134 -16.84 14.34 -11.81
CA GLN A 134 -17.55 13.65 -10.75
C GLN A 134 -17.63 14.53 -9.49
N ALA A 135 -18.80 14.52 -8.83
CA ALA A 135 -18.98 15.26 -7.59
C ALA A 135 -18.18 14.57 -6.46
N VAL A 136 -17.20 15.29 -5.91
CA VAL A 136 -16.36 14.82 -4.81
C VAL A 136 -16.24 15.88 -3.71
N THR A 137 -15.92 15.44 -2.50
CA THR A 137 -15.65 16.33 -1.37
C THR A 137 -14.31 17.06 -1.53
N LEU A 138 -14.19 18.27 -0.97
CA LEU A 138 -12.98 19.09 -1.06
C LEU A 138 -11.99 18.86 0.09
N ASP A 139 -12.20 17.84 0.92
CA ASP A 139 -11.19 17.43 1.90
C ASP A 139 -9.93 16.95 1.20
N ILE A 140 -8.77 17.11 1.84
CA ILE A 140 -7.51 16.54 1.36
C ILE A 140 -7.23 15.29 2.17
N GLN A 141 -6.92 14.21 1.48
CA GLN A 141 -6.38 13.00 2.07
C GLN A 141 -5.09 12.71 1.34
N ALA A 142 -3.95 12.88 2.02
CA ALA A 142 -2.65 12.55 1.46
C ALA A 142 -2.68 11.14 0.84
N GLY A 143 -1.90 10.89 -0.20
CA GLY A 143 -1.86 9.60 -0.88
C GLY A 143 -3.14 9.16 -1.59
N ARG A 144 -4.24 9.93 -1.53
CA ARG A 144 -5.47 9.59 -2.26
C ARG A 144 -5.25 9.72 -3.75
N VAL A 145 -5.60 8.65 -4.47
CA VAL A 145 -5.52 8.58 -5.93
C VAL A 145 -6.84 9.06 -6.52
N ASN A 146 -6.79 10.20 -7.22
CA ASN A 146 -7.92 10.68 -8.00
C ASN A 146 -7.76 10.15 -9.42
N LEU A 147 -8.72 9.35 -9.87
CA LEU A 147 -8.71 8.71 -11.18
C LEU A 147 -9.66 9.41 -12.14
N GLU A 148 -9.24 9.53 -13.39
CA GLU A 148 -10.08 9.92 -14.53
C GLU A 148 -10.11 8.78 -15.54
N THR A 149 -11.31 8.44 -16.02
CA THR A 149 -11.51 7.30 -16.93
C THR A 149 -12.26 7.66 -18.20
N ILE A 150 -12.00 6.94 -19.28
CA ILE A 150 -12.84 6.87 -20.49
C ILE A 150 -13.08 5.40 -20.80
N ASP A 151 -14.33 5.01 -21.05
CA ASP A 151 -14.73 3.63 -21.33
C ASP A 151 -14.20 2.66 -20.25
N ASP A 152 -14.28 3.09 -18.98
CA ASP A 152 -13.71 2.39 -17.81
C ASP A 152 -12.19 2.11 -17.88
N VAL A 153 -11.44 2.83 -18.71
CA VAL A 153 -9.97 2.79 -18.78
C VAL A 153 -9.39 4.05 -18.17
N VAL A 154 -8.37 3.91 -17.31
CA VAL A 154 -7.68 5.04 -16.67
C VAL A 154 -6.90 5.84 -17.71
N VAL A 155 -7.24 7.11 -17.88
CA VAL A 155 -6.61 8.03 -18.84
C VAL A 155 -5.82 9.14 -18.17
N ALA A 156 -6.14 9.44 -16.91
CA ALA A 156 -5.34 10.33 -16.08
C ALA A 156 -5.51 10.01 -14.59
N TYR A 157 -4.55 10.47 -13.80
CA TYR A 157 -4.66 10.45 -12.36
C TYR A 157 -3.88 11.60 -11.71
N THR A 158 -4.24 11.89 -10.46
CA THR A 158 -3.43 12.71 -9.55
C THR A 158 -3.30 11.98 -8.21
N VAL A 159 -2.23 12.27 -7.47
CA VAL A 159 -2.04 11.76 -6.10
C VAL A 159 -1.99 12.95 -5.15
N GLU A 160 -2.93 13.00 -4.21
CA GLU A 160 -3.04 14.10 -3.27
C GLU A 160 -1.84 14.16 -2.33
N ARG A 161 -1.31 15.38 -2.16
CA ARG A 161 -0.18 15.67 -1.28
C ARG A 161 -0.65 16.50 -0.09
N ALA A 162 0.01 16.33 1.06
CA ALA A 162 -0.28 17.13 2.25
C ALA A 162 -0.10 18.64 2.01
N GLU A 163 0.76 19.03 1.06
CA GLU A 163 1.03 20.43 0.69
C GLU A 163 -0.06 21.07 -0.18
N GLY A 164 -1.08 20.31 -0.63
CA GLY A 164 -2.20 20.84 -1.40
C GLY A 164 -1.90 21.14 -2.88
N LYS A 165 -0.76 20.68 -3.40
CA LYS A 165 -0.39 20.74 -4.82
C LYS A 165 -0.05 19.34 -5.32
N TRP A 166 -0.63 18.92 -6.43
CA TRP A 166 -0.38 17.62 -7.03
C TRP A 166 -0.38 17.70 -8.55
N ASP A 167 0.55 16.97 -9.16
CA ASP A 167 0.70 16.91 -10.61
C ASP A 167 -0.30 15.92 -11.21
N ARG A 168 -0.92 16.31 -12.32
CA ARG A 168 -1.77 15.43 -13.12
C ARG A 168 -0.91 14.67 -14.11
N VAL A 169 -0.98 13.34 -14.04
CA VAL A 169 -0.35 12.42 -14.99
C VAL A 169 -1.43 11.91 -15.92
N ALA A 170 -1.22 12.01 -17.24
CA ALA A 170 -2.22 11.65 -18.23
C ALA A 170 -1.59 11.01 -19.47
N VAL A 171 -2.39 10.28 -20.24
CA VAL A 171 -1.97 9.78 -21.55
C VAL A 171 -1.65 10.93 -22.50
N GLU A 172 -0.64 10.75 -23.36
CA GLU A 172 -0.24 11.72 -24.38
C GLU A 172 -1.16 11.69 -25.61
N ARG A 173 -2.46 11.88 -25.40
CA ARG A 173 -3.45 12.02 -26.48
C ARG A 173 -4.59 12.93 -26.06
N GLU A 174 -5.33 13.43 -27.02
CA GLU A 174 -6.56 14.18 -26.75
C GLU A 174 -7.58 13.21 -26.14
N ILE A 175 -7.93 13.43 -24.87
CA ILE A 175 -8.79 12.56 -24.08
C ILE A 175 -10.26 12.94 -24.32
N CYS A 176 -10.53 14.23 -24.53
CA CYS A 176 -11.85 14.78 -24.85
C CYS A 176 -11.66 15.90 -25.87
N VAL A 177 -12.35 15.82 -27.01
CA VAL A 177 -12.48 16.96 -27.93
C VAL A 177 -13.61 17.80 -27.37
N ASP A 178 -13.35 19.07 -27.02
CA ASP A 178 -14.43 20.00 -26.72
C ASP A 178 -15.37 20.00 -27.93
N SER A 179 -16.60 19.52 -27.75
CA SER A 179 -17.60 19.61 -28.81
C SER A 179 -17.73 21.11 -29.14
N PRO A 180 -17.49 21.55 -30.39
CA PRO A 180 -17.65 22.95 -30.71
C PRO A 180 -19.08 23.32 -30.35
N GLU A 181 -19.22 24.31 -29.45
CA GLU A 181 -20.50 24.88 -29.06
C GLU A 181 -21.35 25.06 -30.32
N GLY A 182 -22.50 24.40 -30.37
CA GLY A 182 -23.42 24.50 -31.50
C GLY A 182 -23.87 25.95 -31.64
N ASP A 183 -23.60 26.53 -32.82
CA ASP A 183 -24.18 27.77 -33.32
C ASP A 183 -25.73 27.75 -33.29
#